data_AF-A0A3D3IV16-F1
#
_entry.id   AF-A0A3D3IV16-F1
#
_cell.length_a   1.000
_cell.length_b   1.000
_cell.length_c   1.000
_cell.angle_alpha   90.00
_cell.angle_beta   90.00
_cell.angle_gamma   90.00
#
_symmetry.space_group_name_H-M   'P 1'
#
loop_
_entity.id
_entity.type
_entity.pdbx_description
1 polymer ?
#
loop_
_entity_poly.entity_id
_entity_poly.type
_entity_poly.pdbx_seq_one_letter_code
_entity_poly.pdbx_strand_id
1 'polypeptide(L)' 'MKEFFAAASGAQESISRHMPAPVQDKTEPKLTIQQRKVVTPTAAECMANPRARSAKLRTAVRTPFF' A
#
# COMPACT_ATOMS: atom_id res chain seq x y z
N MET A 1 -7.87 4.05 3.45
CA MET A 1 -7.46 3.01 2.46
C MET A 1 -5.95 2.75 2.45
N LYS A 2 -5.08 3.75 2.18
CA LYS A 2 -3.61 3.56 2.20
C LYS A 2 -3.12 2.97 3.53
N GLU A 3 -3.61 3.51 4.65
CA GLU A 3 -3.25 3.05 6.00
C GLU A 3 -3.68 1.60 6.25
N PHE A 4 -4.87 1.21 5.77
CA PHE A 4 -5.35 -0.17 5.88
C PHE A 4 -4.42 -1.17 5.19
N PHE A 5 -4.01 -0.89 3.95
CA PHE A 5 -3.07 -1.75 3.23
C PHE A 5 -1.70 -1.80 3.92
N ALA A 6 -1.22 -0.69 4.47
CA ALA A 6 0.05 -0.64 5.20
C ALA A 6 -0.01 -1.52 6.46
N ALA A 7 -1.07 -1.37 7.27
CA ALA A 7 -1.28 -2.15 8.48
C ALA A 7 -1.49 -3.64 8.18
N ALA A 8 -2.33 -3.98 7.20
CA ALA A 8 -2.63 -5.37 6.85
C ALA A 8 -1.46 -6.12 6.18
N SER A 9 -0.50 -5.39 5.62
CA SER A 9 0.73 -5.94 5.05
C SER A 9 1.89 -6.04 6.04
N GLY A 10 1.70 -5.64 7.30
CA GLY A 10 2.79 -5.57 8.28
C GLY A 10 3.89 -4.58 7.90
N ALA A 11 3.59 -3.63 6.99
CA ALA A 11 4.57 -2.65 6.53
C ALA A 11 4.76 -1.59 7.61
N GLN A 12 5.87 -1.67 8.35
CA GLN A 12 6.24 -0.64 9.33
C GLN A 12 6.72 0.64 8.64
N GLU A 13 6.35 1.76 9.24
CA GLU A 13 6.89 3.06 8.88
C GLU A 13 8.40 3.08 9.16
N SER A 14 9.17 3.65 8.24
CA SER A 14 10.62 3.77 8.43
C SER A 14 10.89 4.73 9.58
N ILE A 15 11.25 4.19 10.73
CA ILE A 15 11.71 4.99 11.87
C ILE A 15 13.09 5.60 11.58
N SER A 16 13.40 6.68 12.30
CA SER A 16 14.70 7.36 12.20
C SER A 16 15.85 6.39 12.48
N ARG A 17 16.93 6.49 11.69
CA ARG A 17 18.15 5.67 11.82
C ARG A 17 18.85 5.80 13.17
N HIS A 18 18.52 6.85 13.92
CA HIS A 18 19.07 7.12 15.25
C HIS A 18 18.20 6.59 16.39
N MET A 19 17.03 6.02 16.10
CA MET A 19 16.20 5.40 17.12
C MET A 19 16.57 3.92 17.28
N PRO A 20 16.53 3.38 18.52
CA PRO A 20 16.62 1.95 18.73
C PRO A 20 15.52 1.23 17.97
N ALA A 21 15.81 0.03 17.47
CA ALA A 21 14.86 -0.75 16.69
C ALA A 21 13.56 -0.96 17.50
N PRO A 22 12.37 -0.66 16.94
CA PRO A 22 11.11 -0.85 17.64
C PRO A 22 10.90 -2.34 17.92
N VAL A 23 10.33 -2.65 19.08
CA VAL A 23 9.85 -4.00 19.40
C VAL A 23 8.80 -4.37 18.35
N GLN A 24 9.09 -5.40 17.57
CA GLN A 24 8.25 -5.81 16.45
C GLN A 24 7.02 -6.54 17.00
N ASP A 25 5.85 -5.89 16.94
CA ASP A 25 4.58 -6.60 16.97
C ASP A 25 4.48 -7.38 15.64
N LYS A 26 4.93 -8.64 15.66
CA LYS A 26 4.82 -9.58 14.54
C LYS A 26 3.35 -9.95 14.33
N THR A 27 2.56 -9.00 13.85
CA THR A 27 1.29 -9.35 13.23
C THR A 27 1.59 -10.00 11.89
N GLU A 28 1.24 -11.28 11.77
CA GLU A 28 1.41 -12.01 10.52
C GLU A 28 0.69 -11.28 9.37
N PRO A 29 1.41 -10.91 8.30
CA PRO A 29 0.84 -10.10 7.23
C PRO A 29 -0.28 -10.88 6.53
N LYS A 30 -1.51 -10.37 6.61
CA LYS A 30 -2.68 -10.98 5.97
C LYS A 30 -2.77 -10.66 4.49
N LEU A 31 -2.13 -9.56 4.06
CA LEU A 31 -2.09 -9.11 2.68
C LEU A 31 -0.64 -8.87 2.26
N THR A 32 -0.31 -9.24 1.03
CA THR A 32 0.94 -8.86 0.37
C THR A 32 0.64 -7.79 -0.68
N ILE A 33 1.28 -6.62 -0.56
CA ILE A 33 1.13 -5.53 -1.53
C ILE A 33 1.90 -5.85 -2.81
N GLN A 34 1.20 -6.02 -3.93
CA GLN A 34 1.86 -6.27 -5.23
C GLN A 34 2.58 -5.04 -5.76
N GLN A 35 1.99 -3.85 -5.60
CA GLN A 35 2.57 -2.59 -6.08
C GLN A 35 2.59 -1.53 -4.98
N ARG A 36 3.81 -1.11 -4.59
CA ARG A 36 4.01 -0.08 -3.56
C ARG A 36 3.55 1.31 -4.05
N LYS A 37 3.78 1.60 -5.33
CA LYS A 37 3.33 2.85 -5.97
C LYS A 37 1.90 2.66 -6.46
N VAL A 38 1.08 3.68 -6.22
CA VAL A 38 -0.29 3.74 -6.74
C VAL A 38 -0.28 3.86 -8.26
N VAL A 39 -1.19 3.17 -8.94
CA VAL A 39 -1.41 3.36 -10.37
C VAL A 39 -2.34 4.55 -10.55
N THR A 40 -1.89 5.54 -11.32
CA THR A 40 -2.65 6.73 -11.69
C THR A 40 -3.14 6.62 -13.12
N PRO A 41 -4.32 7.19 -13.45
CA PRO A 41 -4.82 7.21 -14.81
C PRO A 41 -3.91 8.01 -15.73
N THR A 42 -3.96 7.65 -17.01
CA THR A 42 -3.23 8.37 -18.06
C THR A 42 -3.92 9.69 -18.41
N ALA A 43 -3.21 10.58 -19.11
CA ALA A 43 -3.78 11.83 -19.61
C ALA A 43 -4.96 11.58 -20.56
N ALA A 44 -4.85 10.59 -21.45
CA ALA A 44 -5.92 10.20 -22.37
C ALA A 44 -7.19 9.74 -21.64
N GLU A 45 -7.04 8.94 -20.58
CA GLU A 45 -8.17 8.50 -19.75
C GLU A 45 -8.81 9.66 -18.99
N CYS A 46 -8.01 10.62 -18.52
CA CYS A 46 -8.55 11.83 -17.87
C CYS A 46 -9.31 12.73 -18.85
N MET A 47 -8.91 12.76 -20.12
CA MET A 47 -9.63 13.49 -21.18
C MET A 47 -10.94 12.78 -21.54
N ALA A 48 -10.92 11.46 -21.70
CA ALA A 48 -12.11 10.66 -22.00
C ALA A 48 -13.10 10.60 -20.83
N ASN A 49 -12.59 10.61 -19.59
CA ASN A 49 -13.40 10.61 -18.38
C ASN A 49 -12.81 11.61 -17.34
N PRO A 50 -13.34 12.84 -17.28
CA PRO A 50 -12.87 13.85 -16.32
C PRO A 50 -12.95 13.41 -14.85
N ARG A 51 -13.86 12.49 -14.49
CA ARG A 51 -13.97 11.97 -13.12
C ARG A 51 -12.80 11.06 -12.74
N ALA A 52 -12.03 10.57 -13.72
CA ALA A 52 -10.88 9.71 -13.46
C ALA A 52 -9.69 10.47 -12.88
N ARG A 53 -9.56 11.80 -13.06
CA ARG A 53 -8.34 12.57 -12.76
C ARG A 53 -7.70 12.34 -11.37
N SER A 54 -8.51 12.00 -10.37
CA SER A 54 -8.05 11.76 -8.99
C SER A 54 -8.03 10.28 -8.57
N ALA A 55 -8.34 9.36 -9.49
CA ALA A 55 -8.38 7.93 -9.24
C ALA A 55 -7.00 7.39 -8.85
N LYS A 56 -6.98 6.51 -7.85
CA LYS A 56 -5.78 5.95 -7.23
C LYS A 56 -5.98 4.45 -7.04
N LEU A 57 -5.45 3.64 -7.94
CA LEU A 57 -5.59 2.19 -7.89
C LEU A 57 -4.49 1.56 -7.02
N ARG A 58 -4.91 0.72 -6.07
CA ARG A 58 -4.05 -0.02 -5.13
C ARG A 58 -4.48 -1.48 -5.11
N THR A 59 -3.53 -2.41 -5.18
CA THR A 59 -3.78 -3.85 -5.22
C THR A 59 -2.97 -4.58 -4.15
N ALA A 60 -3.58 -5.61 -3.55
CA ALA A 60 -2.92 -6.54 -2.66
C ALA A 60 -3.55 -7.93 -2.79
N VAL A 61 -2.77 -8.96 -2.49
CA VAL A 61 -3.22 -10.36 -2.51
C VAL A 61 -3.22 -10.89 -1.08
N ARG A 62 -4.18 -11.75 -0.74
CA ARG A 62 -4.19 -12.41 0.55
C ARG A 62 -3.01 -13.38 0.65
N THR A 63 -2.20 -13.22 1.69
CA THR A 63 -1.03 -14.06 1.91
C THR A 63 -1.50 -15.50 2.15
N PRO A 64 -0.94 -16.52 1.46
CA PRO A 64 -1.27 -17.91 1.75
C PRO A 64 -0.83 -18.23 3.19
N PHE A 65 -1.68 -18.96 3.92
CA PHE A 65 -1.24 -19.65 5.13
C PHE A 65 -0.42 -20.85 4.67
N PHE A 66 0.86 -20.90 5.06
CA PHE A 66 1.73 -22.06 4.89
C PHE A 66 1.84 -22.81 6.22
#